data_AF-A0A1Q8EUW6-F1
#
_entry.id   AF-A0A1Q8EUW6-F1
#
_cell.length_a   1.000
_cell.length_b   1.000
_cell.length_c   1.000
_cell.angle_alpha   90.00
_cell.angle_beta   90.00
_cell.angle_gamma   90.00
#
_symmetry.space_group_name_H-M   'P 1'
#
loop_
_entity.id
_entity.type
_entity.pdbx_description
1 polymer ?
#
loop_
_entity_poly.entity_id
_entity_poly.type
_entity_poly.pdbx_seq_one_letter_code
_entity_poly.pdbx_strand_id
1 'polypeptide(L)'
;MNERHLHCDILIVGSGPAGLAAAQAASRRELSIVLLDDNPRTGGQIWRNGPGVVLARAARQALRVLEHPRLRYLPGTRVVAGAGANTLLLENAEQALLVRYQSLILCCGARELLLPFPGWTLPGVTGAGALQALLKNGLAVAGERVVVAGSGPLLLASAATARQAGARLKAVLEQASAAALGTFAAGLWRWPAKLGQAARLATPAYRYNAHVLEALGEDRLEAVRIRQGGKVRELPCERLACGFGLVPNTALASHLGCQLQGEAIAVDRQQGTSLAQVYAAGECTGIGGSELARVEGEIAGLVASGQPQDAVALIQQRDHWQAFADRVRKAFALDPALLRLAQADTLLCRCEDVPYAAVAGKAHWTEAKLHSRCGMGACQGRICATAAQALFGWTPPTPRAPLVPARIETLLLQSSMPAVK
;
A
#
# COMPACT_ATOMS: atom_id res chain seq x y z
N MET A 1 -6.96 -34.65 8.17
CA MET A 1 -7.47 -33.27 8.02
C MET A 1 -7.73 -33.05 6.55
N ASN A 2 -8.93 -32.62 6.16
CA ASN A 2 -9.20 -32.22 4.78
C ASN A 2 -8.18 -31.13 4.42
N GLU A 3 -7.41 -31.27 3.34
CA GLU A 3 -6.32 -30.34 2.96
C GLU A 3 -6.79 -28.88 2.84
N ARG A 4 -8.11 -28.69 2.69
CA ARG A 4 -8.80 -27.40 2.59
C ARG A 4 -9.10 -26.70 3.93
N HIS A 5 -8.90 -27.36 5.08
CA HIS A 5 -9.13 -26.78 6.41
C HIS A 5 -7.84 -26.78 7.22
N LEU A 6 -7.37 -25.58 7.58
CA LEU A 6 -6.17 -25.39 8.38
C LEU A 6 -6.54 -24.82 9.75
N HIS A 7 -5.75 -25.19 10.76
CA HIS A 7 -5.78 -24.57 12.07
C HIS A 7 -4.39 -24.05 12.41
N CYS A 8 -4.33 -22.88 13.04
CA CYS A 8 -3.09 -22.32 13.56
C CYS A 8 -3.34 -21.52 14.84
N ASP A 9 -2.28 -21.33 15.63
CA ASP A 9 -2.33 -20.43 16.77
C ASP A 9 -2.32 -18.97 16.29
N ILE A 10 -1.46 -18.63 15.32
CA ILE A 10 -1.34 -17.27 14.80
C ILE A 10 -1.48 -17.26 13.27
N LEU A 11 -2.44 -16.48 12.77
CA LEU A 11 -2.58 -16.16 11.35
C LEU A 11 -2.06 -14.75 11.07
N ILE A 12 -1.18 -14.59 10.09
CA ILE A 12 -0.60 -13.31 9.68
C ILE A 12 -0.96 -13.03 8.22
N VAL A 13 -1.63 -11.90 7.98
CA VAL A 13 -2.06 -11.47 6.66
C VAL A 13 -1.12 -10.39 6.13
N GLY A 14 -0.27 -10.76 5.18
CA GLY A 14 0.73 -9.90 4.54
C GLY A 14 2.15 -10.28 4.96
N SER A 15 3.03 -10.50 3.99
CA SER A 15 4.45 -10.88 4.14
C SER A 15 5.41 -9.72 3.80
N GLY A 16 4.95 -8.48 4.01
CA GLY A 16 5.81 -7.30 4.01
C GLY A 16 6.71 -7.23 5.25
N PRO A 17 7.46 -6.13 5.44
CA PRO A 17 8.36 -5.98 6.58
C PRO A 17 7.68 -6.15 7.95
N ALA A 18 6.43 -5.69 8.11
CA ALA A 18 5.66 -5.89 9.34
C ALA A 18 5.33 -7.37 9.58
N GLY A 19 4.77 -8.06 8.60
CA GLY A 19 4.38 -9.46 8.76
C GLY A 19 5.55 -10.40 8.95
N LEU A 20 6.69 -10.16 8.27
CA LEU A 20 7.92 -10.92 8.49
C LEU A 20 8.48 -10.70 9.90
N ALA A 21 8.43 -9.46 10.42
CA ALA A 21 8.85 -9.17 11.80
C ALA A 21 7.89 -9.79 12.83
N ALA A 22 6.58 -9.75 12.57
CA ALA A 22 5.57 -10.40 13.41
C ALA A 22 5.76 -11.92 13.46
N ALA A 23 5.99 -12.55 12.29
CA ALA A 23 6.30 -13.96 12.21
C ALA A 23 7.57 -14.32 12.99
N GLN A 24 8.62 -13.49 12.87
CA GLN A 24 9.89 -13.73 13.55
C GLN A 24 9.80 -13.57 15.07
N ALA A 25 8.98 -12.63 15.55
CA ALA A 25 8.69 -12.48 16.97
C ALA A 25 7.88 -13.65 17.52
N ALA A 26 6.81 -14.03 16.80
CA ALA A 26 5.94 -15.13 17.19
C ALA A 26 6.65 -16.49 17.18
N SER A 27 7.60 -16.70 16.25
CA SER A 27 8.36 -17.95 16.13
C SER A 27 9.32 -18.21 17.30
N ARG A 28 9.45 -17.27 18.25
CA ARG A 28 10.19 -17.50 19.50
C ARG A 28 9.46 -18.48 20.43
N ARG A 29 8.18 -18.75 20.17
CA ARG A 29 7.36 -19.74 20.89
C ARG A 29 7.06 -20.93 20.01
N GLU A 30 6.66 -22.01 20.67
CA GLU A 30 6.29 -23.28 20.07
C GLU A 30 4.90 -23.28 19.40
N LEU A 31 4.52 -22.16 18.78
CA LEU A 31 3.21 -21.93 18.17
C LEU A 31 3.22 -22.27 16.67
N SER A 32 2.08 -22.75 16.19
CA SER A 32 1.79 -22.93 14.77
C SER A 32 1.42 -21.59 14.12
N ILE A 33 2.16 -21.20 13.08
CA ILE A 33 2.02 -19.90 12.42
C ILE A 33 1.64 -20.14 10.96
N VAL A 34 0.60 -19.47 10.49
CA VAL A 34 0.30 -19.35 9.06
C VAL A 34 0.55 -17.92 8.62
N LEU A 35 1.44 -17.74 7.66
CA LEU A 35 1.70 -16.44 7.02
C LEU A 35 1.19 -16.51 5.58
N LEU A 36 0.37 -15.56 5.16
CA LEU A 36 -0.14 -15.49 3.77
C LEU A 36 0.13 -14.14 3.13
N ASP A 37 0.23 -14.13 1.81
CA ASP A 37 0.39 -12.91 1.01
C ASP A 37 -0.24 -13.11 -0.37
N ASP A 38 -0.84 -12.06 -0.92
CA ASP A 38 -1.44 -12.10 -2.26
C ASP A 38 -0.40 -12.06 -3.38
N ASN A 39 0.82 -11.61 -3.09
CA ASN A 39 1.94 -11.66 -4.02
C ASN A 39 2.50 -13.09 -4.07
N PRO A 40 2.97 -13.54 -5.25
CA PRO A 40 3.60 -14.85 -5.40
C PRO A 40 4.95 -14.95 -4.68
N ARG A 41 5.57 -13.81 -4.33
CA ARG A 41 6.84 -13.74 -3.62
C ARG A 41 6.72 -12.78 -2.44
N THR A 42 7.27 -13.23 -1.32
CA THR A 42 7.42 -12.50 -0.06
C THR A 42 8.24 -11.20 -0.18
N GLY A 43 8.06 -10.29 0.78
CA GLY A 43 8.76 -9.00 0.87
C GLY A 43 7.87 -7.77 0.72
N GLY A 44 6.60 -7.96 0.35
CA GLY A 44 5.64 -6.88 0.12
C GLY A 44 6.13 -5.87 -0.92
N GLN A 45 5.74 -4.60 -0.76
CA GLN A 45 6.13 -3.53 -1.70
C GLN A 45 7.60 -3.10 -1.55
N ILE A 46 8.12 -3.10 -0.31
CA ILE A 46 9.44 -2.54 0.00
C ILE A 46 10.57 -3.49 -0.44
N TRP A 47 10.47 -4.76 -0.05
CA TRP A 47 11.46 -5.79 -0.39
C TRP A 47 11.01 -6.67 -1.54
N ARG A 48 10.12 -6.15 -2.40
CA ARG A 48 9.56 -6.84 -3.56
C ARG A 48 10.64 -7.64 -4.29
N ASN A 49 10.56 -8.96 -4.14
CA ASN A 49 11.49 -9.91 -4.72
C ASN A 49 11.01 -10.25 -6.14
N GLY A 50 11.87 -10.06 -7.13
CA GLY A 50 11.55 -10.18 -8.54
C GLY A 50 12.73 -10.71 -9.34
N PRO A 51 12.56 -11.04 -10.63
CA PRO A 51 13.64 -11.52 -11.48
C PRO A 51 14.83 -10.53 -11.47
N GLY A 52 16.04 -11.03 -11.21
CA GLY A 52 17.26 -10.20 -11.19
C GLY A 52 17.38 -9.22 -10.00
N VAL A 53 16.44 -9.21 -9.06
CA VAL A 53 16.50 -8.32 -7.89
C VAL A 53 17.46 -8.88 -6.84
N VAL A 54 18.48 -8.09 -6.49
CA VAL A 54 19.37 -8.39 -5.36
C VAL A 54 18.81 -7.81 -4.07
N LEU A 55 18.35 -8.68 -3.17
CA LEU A 55 17.77 -8.26 -1.89
C LEU A 55 18.82 -7.73 -0.92
N ALA A 56 18.49 -6.59 -0.29
CA ALA A 56 19.29 -6.03 0.78
C ALA A 56 19.46 -7.02 1.94
N ARG A 57 20.56 -6.90 2.70
CA ARG A 57 20.88 -7.80 3.83
C ARG A 57 19.73 -7.93 4.82
N ALA A 58 19.10 -6.81 5.19
CA ALA A 58 17.98 -6.79 6.12
C ALA A 58 16.78 -7.63 5.62
N ALA A 59 16.45 -7.54 4.33
CA ALA A 59 15.40 -8.35 3.72
C ALA A 59 15.76 -9.83 3.75
N ARG A 60 16.99 -10.19 3.34
CA ARG A 60 17.46 -11.59 3.38
C ARG A 60 17.42 -12.19 4.79
N GLN A 61 17.76 -11.41 5.81
CA GLN A 61 17.68 -11.84 7.21
C GLN A 61 16.22 -12.06 7.67
N ALA A 62 15.32 -11.13 7.33
CA ALA A 62 13.90 -11.26 7.68
C ALA A 62 13.23 -12.49 7.03
N LEU A 63 13.63 -12.82 5.80
CA LEU A 63 13.09 -13.97 5.07
C LEU A 63 13.43 -15.33 5.67
N ARG A 64 14.45 -15.43 6.52
CA ARG A 64 14.83 -16.70 7.18
C ARG A 64 13.73 -17.27 8.05
N VAL A 65 12.79 -16.44 8.54
CA VAL A 65 11.65 -16.95 9.32
C VAL A 65 10.79 -17.94 8.54
N LEU A 66 10.80 -17.87 7.20
CA LEU A 66 10.05 -18.78 6.34
C LEU A 66 10.59 -20.22 6.39
N GLU A 67 11.81 -20.42 6.89
CA GLU A 67 12.43 -21.74 7.09
C GLU A 67 12.05 -22.34 8.46
N HIS A 68 11.29 -21.63 9.29
CA HIS A 68 10.91 -22.11 10.63
C HIS A 68 9.93 -23.29 10.54
N PRO A 69 10.17 -24.41 11.25
CA PRO A 69 9.42 -25.67 11.07
C PRO A 69 7.92 -25.58 11.42
N ARG A 70 7.53 -24.62 12.27
CA ARG A 70 6.11 -24.38 12.63
C ARG A 70 5.46 -23.24 11.84
N LEU A 71 6.16 -22.65 10.88
CA LEU A 71 5.62 -21.62 10.01
C LEU A 71 5.22 -22.23 8.67
N ARG A 72 3.95 -22.09 8.31
CA ARG A 72 3.46 -22.40 6.96
C ARG A 72 3.23 -21.11 6.19
N TYR A 73 3.97 -20.94 5.10
CA TYR A 73 3.80 -19.80 4.19
C TYR A 73 2.85 -20.16 3.04
N LEU A 74 1.89 -19.27 2.78
CA LEU A 74 0.89 -19.38 1.69
C LEU A 74 1.08 -18.21 0.71
N PRO A 75 1.97 -18.32 -0.29
CA PRO A 75 2.16 -17.30 -1.32
C PRO A 75 1.00 -17.28 -2.32
N GLY A 76 0.74 -16.11 -2.92
CA GLY A 76 -0.31 -15.96 -3.93
C GLY A 76 -1.73 -16.22 -3.39
N THR A 77 -1.90 -16.15 -2.07
CA THR A 77 -3.14 -16.49 -1.38
C THR A 77 -3.85 -15.22 -0.92
N ARG A 78 -5.08 -15.05 -1.41
CA ARG A 78 -5.93 -13.88 -1.15
C ARG A 78 -6.96 -14.20 -0.08
N VAL A 79 -7.28 -13.22 0.77
CA VAL A 79 -8.42 -13.31 1.70
C VAL A 79 -9.70 -12.94 0.96
N VAL A 80 -10.63 -13.90 0.86
CA VAL A 80 -11.91 -13.73 0.17
C VAL A 80 -12.97 -13.17 1.11
N ALA A 81 -13.09 -13.70 2.32
CA ALA A 81 -14.09 -13.28 3.29
C ALA A 81 -13.74 -13.73 4.72
N GLY A 82 -14.37 -13.10 5.71
CA GLY A 82 -14.56 -13.75 7.02
C GLY A 82 -15.55 -14.90 6.89
N ALA A 83 -15.26 -16.04 7.51
CA ALA A 83 -16.04 -17.28 7.42
C ALA A 83 -16.46 -17.80 8.80
N GLY A 84 -17.01 -16.90 9.64
CA GLY A 84 -17.41 -17.19 11.01
C GLY A 84 -16.35 -16.79 12.05
N ALA A 85 -16.54 -17.24 13.30
CA ALA A 85 -15.67 -16.88 14.41
C ALA A 85 -14.22 -17.35 14.15
N ASN A 86 -13.29 -16.40 14.21
CA ASN A 86 -11.86 -16.62 14.06
C ASN A 86 -11.47 -17.49 12.84
N THR A 87 -12.18 -17.33 11.71
CA THR A 87 -11.94 -18.12 10.50
C THR A 87 -11.95 -17.22 9.27
N LEU A 88 -10.92 -17.35 8.41
CA LEU A 88 -10.87 -16.69 7.10
C LEU A 88 -11.05 -17.70 5.97
N LEU A 89 -11.82 -17.31 4.95
CA LEU A 89 -11.86 -17.98 3.65
C LEU A 89 -10.77 -17.40 2.75
N LEU A 90 -9.90 -18.26 2.25
CA LEU A 90 -8.78 -17.90 1.41
C LEU A 90 -8.89 -18.58 0.03
N GLU A 91 -8.26 -17.96 -0.96
CA GLU A 91 -8.15 -18.51 -2.32
C GLU A 91 -6.76 -18.25 -2.89
N ASN A 92 -6.11 -19.29 -3.40
CA ASN A 92 -4.95 -19.17 -4.28
C ASN A 92 -5.30 -19.69 -5.69
N ALA A 93 -4.31 -19.84 -6.58
CA ALA A 93 -4.56 -20.29 -7.95
C ALA A 93 -5.10 -21.73 -8.00
N GLU A 94 -4.71 -22.57 -7.04
CA GLU A 94 -5.02 -24.00 -7.04
C GLU A 94 -6.32 -24.32 -6.30
N GLN A 95 -6.57 -23.69 -5.15
CA GLN A 95 -7.60 -24.13 -4.22
C GLN A 95 -8.18 -23.03 -3.31
N ALA A 96 -9.29 -23.38 -2.67
CA ALA A 96 -9.89 -22.66 -1.55
C ALA A 96 -9.46 -23.28 -0.22
N LEU A 97 -9.22 -22.43 0.78
CA LEU A 97 -8.80 -22.84 2.12
C LEU A 97 -9.67 -22.13 3.17
N LEU A 98 -10.07 -22.83 4.21
CA LEU A 98 -10.58 -22.26 5.45
C LEU A 98 -9.50 -22.33 6.50
N VAL A 99 -9.13 -21.19 7.08
CA VAL A 99 -8.08 -21.13 8.11
C VAL A 99 -8.68 -20.60 9.40
N ARG A 100 -8.77 -21.47 10.41
CA ARG A 100 -9.17 -21.11 11.77
C ARG A 100 -7.96 -20.75 12.60
N TYR A 101 -8.00 -19.61 13.27
CA TYR A 101 -6.90 -19.08 14.07
C TYR A 101 -7.28 -18.85 15.52
N GLN A 102 -6.30 -18.73 16.43
CA GLN A 102 -6.53 -18.20 17.77
C GLN A 102 -6.32 -16.68 17.77
N SER A 103 -5.18 -16.23 17.26
CA SER A 103 -4.86 -14.82 17.04
C SER A 103 -4.67 -14.47 15.55
N LEU A 104 -5.04 -13.25 15.17
CA LEU A 104 -4.88 -12.70 13.82
C LEU A 104 -4.02 -11.43 13.87
N ILE A 105 -3.03 -11.33 12.98
CA ILE A 105 -2.21 -10.14 12.79
C ILE A 105 -2.42 -9.61 11.37
N LEU A 106 -2.98 -8.40 11.27
CA LEU A 106 -3.23 -7.71 10.01
C LEU A 106 -2.01 -6.86 9.62
N CYS A 107 -1.30 -7.28 8.58
CA CYS A 107 -0.14 -6.59 8.01
C CYS A 107 -0.39 -6.21 6.54
N CYS A 108 -1.61 -5.72 6.26
CA CYS A 108 -2.15 -5.50 4.91
C CYS A 108 -1.48 -4.35 4.13
N GLY A 109 -0.59 -3.58 4.76
CA GLY A 109 0.14 -2.48 4.15
C GLY A 109 -0.76 -1.34 3.67
N ALA A 110 -0.33 -0.65 2.63
CA ALA A 110 -1.05 0.46 2.00
C ALA A 110 -1.02 0.34 0.46
N ARG A 111 -1.87 1.12 -0.19
CA ARG A 111 -1.91 1.30 -1.65
C ARG A 111 -1.60 2.74 -2.02
N GLU A 112 -1.20 2.97 -3.27
CA GLU A 112 -1.00 4.34 -3.75
C GLU A 112 -2.32 5.09 -3.87
N LEU A 113 -2.32 6.37 -3.47
CA LEU A 113 -3.36 7.30 -3.84
C LEU A 113 -3.12 7.74 -5.29
N LEU A 114 -4.05 7.39 -6.17
CA LEU A 114 -4.08 7.85 -7.55
C LEU A 114 -5.16 8.93 -7.68
N LEU A 115 -4.77 10.10 -8.19
CA LEU A 115 -5.68 11.22 -8.41
C LEU A 115 -5.87 11.43 -9.92
N PRO A 116 -7.12 11.70 -10.37
CA PRO A 116 -7.40 12.00 -11.76
C PRO A 116 -6.86 13.38 -12.17
N PHE A 117 -6.20 13.42 -13.31
CA PHE A 117 -5.80 14.63 -14.04
C PHE A 117 -5.87 14.33 -15.55
N PRO A 118 -6.00 15.32 -16.44
CA PRO A 118 -6.09 15.08 -17.88
C PRO A 118 -4.99 14.14 -18.40
N GLY A 119 -5.38 13.08 -19.10
CA GLY A 119 -4.47 12.06 -19.64
C GLY A 119 -3.92 11.03 -18.64
N TRP A 120 -4.31 11.03 -17.36
CA TRP A 120 -3.74 10.12 -16.35
C TRP A 120 -3.96 8.62 -16.62
N THR A 121 -4.86 8.28 -17.56
CA THR A 121 -5.17 6.91 -17.99
C THR A 121 -4.43 6.48 -19.24
N LEU A 122 -3.66 7.36 -19.88
CA LEU A 122 -2.90 7.03 -21.09
C LEU A 122 -1.91 5.88 -20.83
N PRO A 123 -1.75 4.93 -21.78
CA PRO A 123 -0.65 3.98 -21.76
C PRO A 123 0.69 4.70 -21.60
N GLY A 124 1.47 4.30 -20.59
CA GLY A 124 2.71 4.99 -20.19
C GLY A 124 2.59 5.80 -18.89
N VAL A 125 1.36 6.06 -18.42
CA VAL A 125 1.10 6.67 -17.11
C VAL A 125 0.83 5.60 -16.05
N THR A 126 1.58 5.61 -14.95
CA THR A 126 1.43 4.67 -13.83
C THR A 126 1.53 5.36 -12.47
N GLY A 127 1.25 4.62 -11.40
CA GLY A 127 1.68 4.98 -10.04
C GLY A 127 3.22 5.02 -9.92
N ALA A 128 3.75 5.77 -8.96
CA ALA A 128 5.18 5.78 -8.63
C ALA A 128 5.66 4.41 -8.10
N GLY A 129 4.92 3.82 -7.18
CA GLY A 129 5.13 2.46 -6.67
C GLY A 129 4.85 1.41 -7.74
N ALA A 130 3.83 1.61 -8.58
CA ALA A 130 3.50 0.73 -9.70
C ALA A 130 4.65 0.66 -10.71
N LEU A 131 5.28 1.78 -11.08
CA LEU A 131 6.47 1.77 -11.94
C LEU A 131 7.57 0.92 -11.30
N GLN A 132 7.87 1.14 -10.01
CA GLN A 132 8.88 0.35 -9.32
C GLN A 132 8.53 -1.15 -9.30
N ALA A 133 7.27 -1.49 -9.10
CA ALA A 133 6.80 -2.87 -9.12
C ALA A 133 6.94 -3.50 -10.51
N LEU A 134 6.59 -2.79 -11.57
CA LEU A 134 6.73 -3.26 -12.96
C LEU A 134 8.20 -3.50 -13.32
N LEU A 135 9.09 -2.56 -12.97
CA LEU A 135 10.54 -2.69 -13.20
C LEU A 135 11.14 -3.91 -12.50
N LYS A 136 10.80 -4.09 -11.21
CA LYS A 136 11.25 -5.26 -10.43
C LYS A 136 10.69 -6.58 -10.97
N ASN A 137 9.64 -6.55 -11.79
CA ASN A 137 9.07 -7.71 -12.46
C ASN A 137 9.46 -7.82 -13.95
N GLY A 138 10.45 -7.05 -14.41
CA GLY A 138 11.04 -7.22 -15.73
C GLY A 138 10.54 -6.28 -16.82
N LEU A 139 9.79 -5.22 -16.48
CA LEU A 139 9.47 -4.17 -17.45
C LEU A 139 10.76 -3.53 -17.98
N ALA A 140 10.98 -3.61 -19.29
CA ALA A 140 12.09 -2.94 -19.95
C ALA A 140 11.81 -1.44 -20.12
N VAL A 141 12.71 -0.60 -19.62
CA VAL A 141 12.65 0.87 -19.75
C VAL A 141 13.98 1.48 -20.19
N ALA A 142 14.93 0.63 -20.61
CA ALA A 142 16.27 1.07 -20.96
C ALA A 142 16.20 2.08 -22.12
N GLY A 143 16.79 3.26 -21.92
CA GLY A 143 16.80 4.34 -22.91
C GLY A 143 15.52 5.20 -22.96
N GLU A 144 14.41 4.78 -22.36
CA GLU A 144 13.17 5.56 -22.33
C GLU A 144 13.30 6.80 -21.44
N ARG A 145 12.66 7.90 -21.83
CA ARG A 145 12.58 9.13 -21.05
C ARG A 145 11.47 8.98 -20.01
N VAL A 146 11.86 9.03 -18.75
CA VAL A 146 10.94 8.85 -17.61
C VAL A 146 10.81 10.16 -16.84
N VAL A 147 9.57 10.55 -16.55
CA VAL A 147 9.23 11.57 -15.56
C VAL A 147 8.59 10.90 -14.35
N VAL A 148 9.03 11.27 -13.15
CA VAL A 148 8.39 10.85 -11.89
C VAL A 148 7.83 12.09 -11.22
N ALA A 149 6.60 12.07 -10.72
CA ALA A 149 5.93 13.27 -10.20
C ALA A 149 5.01 12.97 -9.01
N GLY A 150 4.71 14.00 -8.21
CA GLY A 150 3.72 13.94 -7.14
C GLY A 150 4.27 14.46 -5.82
N SER A 151 4.11 13.68 -4.74
CA SER A 151 4.56 14.05 -3.40
C SER A 151 5.23 12.89 -2.66
N GLY A 152 6.40 13.14 -2.07
CA GLY A 152 6.97 12.30 -1.04
C GLY A 152 8.17 11.44 -1.45
N PRO A 153 8.79 10.75 -0.48
CA PRO A 153 10.03 10.02 -0.67
C PRO A 153 9.93 8.85 -1.65
N LEU A 154 8.72 8.34 -1.92
CA LEU A 154 8.49 7.28 -2.90
C LEU A 154 8.93 7.68 -4.31
N LEU A 155 8.84 8.97 -4.67
CA LEU A 155 9.26 9.46 -5.98
C LEU A 155 10.75 9.19 -6.22
N LEU A 156 11.59 9.48 -5.23
CA LEU A 156 13.02 9.26 -5.29
C LEU A 156 13.36 7.76 -5.36
N ALA A 157 12.66 6.93 -4.60
CA ALA A 157 12.84 5.48 -4.65
C ALA A 157 12.45 4.88 -6.01
N SER A 158 11.36 5.36 -6.61
CA SER A 158 10.91 4.96 -7.94
C SER A 158 11.89 5.42 -9.02
N ALA A 159 12.32 6.68 -8.97
CA ALA A 159 13.29 7.26 -9.90
C ALA A 159 14.65 6.53 -9.84
N ALA A 160 15.13 6.17 -8.66
CA ALA A 160 16.35 5.38 -8.50
C ALA A 160 16.23 3.98 -9.12
N THR A 161 15.06 3.34 -9.00
CA THR A 161 14.79 2.04 -9.62
C THR A 161 14.77 2.17 -11.14
N ALA A 162 14.09 3.20 -11.68
CA ALA A 162 14.05 3.46 -13.11
C ALA A 162 15.46 3.70 -13.69
N ARG A 163 16.29 4.50 -13.01
CA ARG A 163 17.68 4.74 -13.41
C ARG A 163 18.52 3.47 -13.40
N GLN A 164 18.36 2.61 -12.37
CA GLN A 164 19.04 1.31 -12.31
C GLN A 164 18.61 0.37 -13.44
N ALA A 165 17.37 0.48 -13.92
CA ALA A 165 16.85 -0.23 -15.07
C ALA A 165 17.23 0.42 -16.43
N GLY A 166 18.08 1.45 -16.44
CA GLY A 166 18.59 2.08 -17.65
C GLY A 166 17.73 3.22 -18.23
N ALA A 167 16.71 3.67 -17.50
CA ALA A 167 15.87 4.79 -17.95
C ALA A 167 16.62 6.13 -17.96
N ARG A 168 16.29 6.99 -18.92
CA ARG A 168 16.71 8.39 -19.00
C ARG A 168 15.78 9.26 -18.15
N LEU A 169 16.13 9.42 -16.88
CA LEU A 169 15.34 10.24 -15.94
C LEU A 169 15.37 11.72 -16.36
N LYS A 170 14.23 12.25 -16.83
CA LYS A 170 14.09 13.65 -17.27
C LYS A 170 13.83 14.60 -16.12
N ALA A 171 12.95 14.22 -15.20
CA ALA A 171 12.61 15.01 -14.03
C ALA A 171 12.03 14.14 -12.92
N VAL A 172 12.26 14.57 -11.67
CA VAL A 172 11.50 14.15 -10.49
C VAL A 172 10.81 15.39 -9.95
N LEU A 173 9.50 15.50 -10.17
CA LEU A 173 8.69 16.67 -9.84
C LEU A 173 8.04 16.46 -8.47
N GLU A 174 8.59 17.13 -7.46
CA GLU A 174 8.05 17.19 -6.12
C GLU A 174 7.19 18.46 -5.97
N GLN A 175 5.94 18.26 -5.57
CA GLN A 175 5.00 19.35 -5.33
C GLN A 175 5.35 20.16 -4.06
N ALA A 176 5.97 19.53 -3.06
CA ALA A 176 6.37 20.19 -1.83
C ALA A 176 7.26 21.41 -2.07
N SER A 177 7.06 22.43 -1.24
CA SER A 177 7.76 23.69 -1.37
C SER A 177 9.20 23.63 -0.87
N ALA A 178 10.05 24.54 -1.38
CA ALA A 178 11.41 24.68 -0.89
C ALA A 178 11.46 24.89 0.64
N ALA A 179 10.51 25.63 1.21
CA ALA A 179 10.40 25.85 2.65
C ALA A 179 10.05 24.56 3.41
N ALA A 180 9.08 23.79 2.92
CA ALA A 180 8.69 22.52 3.53
C ALA A 180 9.84 21.50 3.48
N LEU A 181 10.53 21.41 2.34
CA LEU A 181 11.71 20.54 2.18
C LEU A 181 12.89 21.00 3.05
N GLY A 182 13.13 22.31 3.16
CA GLY A 182 14.16 22.87 4.02
C GLY A 182 13.90 22.54 5.50
N THR A 183 12.66 22.72 5.95
CA THR A 183 12.25 22.32 7.31
C THR A 183 12.40 20.83 7.52
N PHE A 184 11.98 19.99 6.56
CA PHE A 184 12.13 18.55 6.63
C PHE A 184 13.61 18.16 6.81
N ALA A 185 14.47 18.65 5.91
CA ALA A 185 15.90 18.38 5.90
C ALA A 185 16.60 18.84 7.19
N ALA A 186 16.25 20.00 7.73
CA ALA A 186 16.82 20.54 8.96
C ALA A 186 16.55 19.66 10.20
N GLY A 187 15.55 18.77 10.17
CA GLY A 187 15.27 17.83 11.26
C GLY A 187 15.81 16.41 11.03
N LEU A 188 16.39 16.14 9.85
CA LEU A 188 16.74 14.78 9.44
C LEU A 188 17.97 14.22 10.18
N TRP A 189 18.76 15.08 10.84
CA TRP A 189 19.88 14.68 11.71
C TRP A 189 19.46 13.75 12.87
N ARG A 190 18.19 13.80 13.29
CA ARG A 190 17.62 12.90 14.30
C ARG A 190 17.46 11.46 13.80
N TRP A 191 17.58 11.23 12.49
CA TRP A 191 17.50 9.92 11.82
C TRP A 191 18.67 9.76 10.83
N PRO A 192 19.90 9.52 11.30
CA PRO A 192 21.09 9.49 10.46
C PRO A 192 21.02 8.45 9.33
N ALA A 193 20.34 7.31 9.55
CA ALA A 193 20.08 6.33 8.50
C ALA A 193 19.27 6.92 7.33
N LYS A 194 18.31 7.81 7.62
CA LYS A 194 17.50 8.50 6.60
C LYS A 194 18.26 9.61 5.88
N LEU A 195 19.21 10.27 6.54
CA LEU A 195 20.17 11.15 5.87
C LEU A 195 20.98 10.39 4.81
N GLY A 196 21.58 9.26 5.19
CA GLY A 196 22.33 8.42 4.26
C GLY A 196 21.47 7.91 3.10
N GLN A 197 20.22 7.52 3.38
CA GLN A 197 19.27 7.13 2.35
C GLN A 197 18.95 8.30 1.38
N ALA A 198 18.69 9.49 1.91
CA ALA A 198 18.41 10.68 1.09
C ALA A 198 19.59 11.05 0.20
N ALA A 199 20.81 11.02 0.74
CA ALA A 199 22.03 11.27 -0.04
C ALA A 199 22.22 10.27 -1.18
N ARG A 200 21.98 8.98 -0.93
CA ARG A 200 22.06 7.92 -1.96
C ARG A 200 21.01 8.09 -3.08
N LEU A 201 19.84 8.60 -2.73
CA LEU A 201 18.73 8.80 -3.67
C LEU A 201 18.76 10.17 -4.36
N ALA A 202 19.67 11.07 -3.95
CA ALA A 202 19.79 12.39 -4.54
C ALA A 202 20.02 12.31 -6.06
N THR A 203 19.37 13.23 -6.78
CA THR A 203 19.45 13.27 -8.23
C THR A 203 19.37 14.71 -8.72
N PRO A 204 20.18 15.11 -9.71
CA PRO A 204 20.10 16.44 -10.32
C PRO A 204 18.82 16.65 -11.13
N ALA A 205 18.01 15.59 -11.34
CA ALA A 205 16.70 15.68 -11.98
C ALA A 205 15.59 16.16 -11.03
N TYR A 206 15.86 16.28 -9.73
CA TYR A 206 14.87 16.67 -8.73
C TYR A 206 14.47 18.14 -8.86
N ARG A 207 13.17 18.42 -8.88
CA ARG A 207 12.57 19.76 -8.97
C ARG A 207 11.48 19.86 -7.90
N TYR A 208 11.60 20.82 -7.01
CA TYR A 208 10.58 21.15 -6.01
C TYR A 208 9.63 22.23 -6.54
N ASN A 209 8.52 22.50 -5.83
CA ASN A 209 7.46 23.39 -6.31
C ASN A 209 7.01 23.03 -7.74
N ALA A 210 6.92 21.72 -8.03
CA ALA A 210 6.67 21.23 -9.37
C ALA A 210 5.67 20.08 -9.39
N HIS A 211 4.70 20.13 -10.31
CA HIS A 211 3.72 19.06 -10.50
C HIS A 211 3.26 18.94 -11.95
N VAL A 212 2.69 17.79 -12.28
CA VAL A 212 2.05 17.54 -13.59
C VAL A 212 0.67 18.18 -13.59
N LEU A 213 0.34 18.85 -14.69
CA LEU A 213 -1.00 19.36 -14.99
C LEU A 213 -1.76 18.38 -15.88
N GLU A 214 -1.07 17.78 -16.85
CA GLU A 214 -1.67 16.95 -17.88
C GLU A 214 -0.64 16.02 -18.51
N ALA A 215 -1.06 14.80 -18.83
CA ALA A 215 -0.34 13.86 -19.69
C ALA A 215 -0.85 14.01 -21.12
N LEU A 216 0.07 14.18 -22.07
CA LEU A 216 -0.22 14.50 -23.46
C LEU A 216 0.05 13.29 -24.35
N GLY A 217 -0.86 13.02 -25.28
CA GLY A 217 -0.76 11.98 -26.29
C GLY A 217 -2.14 11.46 -26.69
N GLU A 218 -2.23 10.79 -27.85
CA GLU A 218 -3.47 10.21 -28.36
C GLU A 218 -3.59 8.75 -27.90
N ASP A 219 -2.77 7.85 -28.45
CA ASP A 219 -2.79 6.41 -28.12
C ASP A 219 -1.95 6.04 -26.89
N ARG A 220 -0.93 6.84 -26.61
CA ARG A 220 0.04 6.63 -25.52
C ARG A 220 0.64 7.96 -25.09
N LEU A 221 1.32 7.96 -23.96
CA LEU A 221 2.05 9.12 -23.47
C LEU A 221 3.19 9.50 -24.42
N GLU A 222 3.26 10.79 -24.77
CA GLU A 222 4.33 11.38 -25.59
C GLU A 222 5.03 12.54 -24.87
N ALA A 223 4.30 13.26 -24.03
CA ALA A 223 4.82 14.36 -23.24
C ALA A 223 3.98 14.59 -21.98
N VAL A 224 4.51 15.39 -21.07
CA VAL A 224 3.78 15.88 -19.89
C VAL A 224 3.83 17.39 -19.82
N ARG A 225 2.68 18.00 -19.58
CA ARG A 225 2.58 19.42 -19.24
C ARG A 225 2.73 19.58 -17.74
N ILE A 226 3.67 20.41 -17.34
CA ILE A 226 4.05 20.58 -15.94
C ILE A 226 3.96 22.05 -15.53
N ARG A 227 3.71 22.28 -14.24
CA ARG A 227 3.90 23.57 -13.60
C ARG A 227 5.15 23.49 -12.73
N GLN A 228 6.09 24.41 -12.91
CA GLN A 228 7.30 24.50 -12.11
C GLN A 228 7.58 25.98 -11.77
N GLY A 229 7.60 26.33 -10.49
CA GLY A 229 7.88 27.70 -10.06
C GLY A 229 6.97 28.74 -10.72
N GLY A 230 5.69 28.41 -10.86
CA GLY A 230 4.67 29.26 -11.51
C GLY A 230 4.66 29.24 -13.04
N LYS A 231 5.66 28.64 -13.70
CA LYS A 231 5.72 28.56 -15.17
C LYS A 231 5.19 27.21 -15.68
N VAL A 232 4.48 27.24 -16.80
CA VAL A 232 4.02 26.03 -17.50
C VAL A 232 5.02 25.65 -18.59
N ARG A 233 5.36 24.37 -18.68
CA ARG A 233 6.29 23.82 -19.68
C ARG A 233 5.88 22.41 -20.05
N GLU A 234 6.31 21.96 -21.23
CA GLU A 234 6.10 20.59 -21.70
C GLU A 234 7.42 19.83 -21.74
N LEU A 235 7.37 18.56 -21.32
CA LEU A 235 8.52 17.67 -21.29
C LEU A 235 8.18 16.40 -22.08
N PRO A 236 8.87 16.10 -23.19
CA PRO A 236 8.71 14.84 -23.90
C PRO A 236 9.13 13.64 -23.03
N CYS A 237 8.25 12.64 -22.91
CA CYS A 237 8.54 11.40 -22.21
C CYS A 237 7.64 10.25 -22.67
N GLU A 238 8.18 9.03 -22.64
CA GLU A 238 7.43 7.80 -22.91
C GLU A 238 6.77 7.23 -21.65
N ARG A 239 7.24 7.63 -20.46
CA ARG A 239 6.63 7.24 -19.19
C ARG A 239 6.50 8.37 -18.20
N LEU A 240 5.37 8.33 -17.48
CA LEU A 240 5.07 9.15 -16.33
C LEU A 240 4.70 8.23 -15.16
N ALA A 241 5.37 8.42 -14.02
CA ALA A 241 4.98 7.77 -12.78
C ALA A 241 4.55 8.81 -11.74
N CYS A 242 3.27 8.82 -11.38
CA CYS A 242 2.68 9.77 -10.44
C CYS A 242 2.34 9.12 -9.10
N GLY A 243 2.75 9.73 -7.99
CA GLY A 243 2.40 9.26 -6.64
C GLY A 243 1.95 10.40 -5.74
N PHE A 244 0.72 10.34 -5.23
CA PHE A 244 0.12 11.41 -4.40
C PHE A 244 0.04 11.04 -2.92
N GLY A 245 0.89 10.10 -2.48
CA GLY A 245 0.82 9.52 -1.14
C GLY A 245 0.22 8.11 -1.16
N LEU A 246 -0.07 7.60 0.04
CA LEU A 246 -0.51 6.23 0.25
C LEU A 246 -1.78 6.22 1.11
N VAL A 247 -2.65 5.25 0.82
CA VAL A 247 -3.90 4.98 1.57
C VAL A 247 -3.74 3.63 2.28
N PRO A 248 -3.88 3.58 3.62
CA PRO A 248 -3.86 2.33 4.37
C PRO A 248 -4.86 1.30 3.82
N ASN A 249 -4.47 0.02 3.80
CA ASN A 249 -5.35 -1.07 3.42
C ASN A 249 -6.14 -1.58 4.63
N THR A 250 -7.29 -0.97 4.86
CA THR A 250 -8.18 -1.25 6.01
C THR A 250 -9.31 -2.21 5.69
N ALA A 251 -9.49 -2.61 4.42
CA ALA A 251 -10.68 -3.32 3.95
C ALA A 251 -11.02 -4.59 4.74
N LEU A 252 -10.02 -5.45 5.00
CA LEU A 252 -10.21 -6.66 5.80
C LEU A 252 -10.55 -6.33 7.27
N ALA A 253 -9.86 -5.35 7.86
CA ALA A 253 -10.11 -4.94 9.24
C ALA A 253 -11.53 -4.39 9.41
N SER A 254 -11.97 -3.50 8.52
CA SER A 254 -13.33 -2.96 8.52
C SER A 254 -14.38 -4.04 8.28
N HIS A 255 -14.10 -5.01 7.39
CA HIS A 255 -14.98 -6.16 7.16
C HIS A 255 -15.14 -7.04 8.40
N LEU A 256 -14.08 -7.21 9.18
CA LEU A 256 -14.10 -7.94 10.46
C LEU A 256 -14.72 -7.13 11.61
N GLY A 257 -14.93 -5.82 11.44
CA GLY A 257 -15.51 -4.94 12.45
C GLY A 257 -14.48 -4.20 13.33
N CYS A 258 -13.21 -4.15 12.94
CA CYS A 258 -12.22 -3.32 13.63
C CYS A 258 -12.56 -1.82 13.48
N GLN A 259 -12.40 -1.06 14.56
CA GLN A 259 -12.49 0.40 14.53
C GLN A 259 -11.34 1.01 13.71
N LEU A 260 -11.64 2.12 13.03
CA LEU A 260 -10.66 2.92 12.32
C LEU A 260 -10.42 4.24 13.05
N GLN A 261 -9.19 4.76 12.96
CA GLN A 261 -8.84 6.11 13.38
C GLN A 261 -8.39 6.90 12.15
N GLY A 262 -9.23 7.82 11.69
CA GLY A 262 -9.06 8.44 10.37
C GLY A 262 -9.18 7.38 9.27
N GLU A 263 -8.13 7.25 8.45
CA GLU A 263 -8.08 6.30 7.33
C GLU A 263 -7.36 4.98 7.65
N ALA A 264 -6.87 4.80 8.88
CA ALA A 264 -6.06 3.66 9.31
C ALA A 264 -6.78 2.80 10.35
N ILE A 265 -6.33 1.55 10.52
CA ILE A 265 -6.80 0.66 11.60
C ILE A 265 -6.40 1.28 12.94
N ALA A 266 -7.37 1.47 13.85
CA ALA A 266 -7.09 1.95 15.19
C ALA A 266 -6.39 0.83 15.99
N VAL A 267 -5.25 1.17 16.59
CA VAL A 267 -4.48 0.26 17.44
C VAL A 267 -3.98 0.94 18.69
N ASP A 268 -3.85 0.18 19.77
CA ASP A 268 -3.16 0.61 20.98
C ASP A 268 -1.62 0.55 20.85
N ARG A 269 -0.90 0.88 21.92
CA ARG A 269 0.58 0.86 21.95
C ARG A 269 1.19 -0.54 21.84
N GLN A 270 0.38 -1.58 22.07
CA GLN A 270 0.74 -2.99 21.93
C GLN A 270 0.25 -3.57 20.58
N GLN A 271 -0.18 -2.71 19.66
CA GLN A 271 -0.68 -3.07 18.34
C GLN A 271 -1.99 -3.90 18.36
N GLY A 272 -2.70 -3.92 19.49
CA GLY A 272 -4.03 -4.51 19.62
C GLY A 272 -5.10 -3.63 18.96
N THR A 273 -6.02 -4.25 18.23
CA THR A 273 -7.18 -3.55 17.64
C THR A 273 -8.35 -3.52 18.63
N SER A 274 -9.50 -2.97 18.22
CA SER A 274 -10.74 -3.01 19.01
C SER A 274 -11.33 -4.42 19.19
N LEU A 275 -10.82 -5.43 18.49
CA LEU A 275 -11.27 -6.82 18.60
C LEU A 275 -10.25 -7.65 19.36
N ALA A 276 -10.73 -8.48 20.30
CA ALA A 276 -9.87 -9.36 21.07
C ALA A 276 -9.12 -10.35 20.16
N GLN A 277 -7.84 -10.58 20.46
CA GLN A 277 -6.94 -11.46 19.69
C GLN A 277 -6.76 -11.06 18.21
N VAL A 278 -7.11 -9.82 17.86
CA VAL A 278 -6.82 -9.23 16.55
C VAL A 278 -5.88 -8.05 16.72
N TYR A 279 -4.73 -8.12 16.04
CA TYR A 279 -3.66 -7.14 16.05
C TYR A 279 -3.47 -6.57 14.65
N ALA A 280 -2.85 -5.40 14.54
CA ALA A 280 -2.49 -4.82 13.24
C ALA A 280 -1.15 -4.09 13.30
N ALA A 281 -0.38 -4.16 12.21
CA ALA A 281 0.95 -3.56 12.16
C ALA A 281 1.36 -3.17 10.74
N GLY A 282 2.20 -2.13 10.63
CA GLY A 282 2.68 -1.61 9.36
C GLY A 282 1.71 -0.60 8.75
N GLU A 283 1.80 -0.39 7.44
CA GLU A 283 1.16 0.78 6.83
C GLU A 283 -0.38 0.76 6.86
N CYS A 284 -1.02 -0.36 7.26
CA CYS A 284 -2.45 -0.42 7.53
C CYS A 284 -2.85 0.27 8.85
N THR A 285 -1.92 0.50 9.79
CA THR A 285 -2.10 1.29 11.02
C THR A 285 -1.63 2.74 10.88
N GLY A 286 -1.10 3.12 9.71
CA GLY A 286 -0.62 4.46 9.39
C GLY A 286 0.65 4.43 8.55
N ILE A 287 0.83 5.40 7.66
CA ILE A 287 1.96 5.42 6.73
C ILE A 287 3.24 5.87 7.44
N GLY A 288 4.16 4.94 7.72
CA GLY A 288 5.44 5.24 8.38
C GLY A 288 6.69 4.57 7.83
N GLY A 289 6.56 3.80 6.74
CA GLY A 289 7.69 3.14 6.09
C GLY A 289 8.21 1.90 6.83
N SER A 290 9.27 1.29 6.28
CA SER A 290 9.74 -0.04 6.70
C SER A 290 10.18 -0.14 8.14
N GLU A 291 10.82 0.88 8.69
CA GLU A 291 11.40 0.84 10.02
C GLU A 291 10.32 0.84 11.08
N LEU A 292 9.32 1.72 10.96
CA LEU A 292 8.14 1.69 11.83
C LEU A 292 7.40 0.35 11.68
N ALA A 293 7.12 -0.05 10.44
CA ALA A 293 6.37 -1.27 10.16
C ALA A 293 7.00 -2.52 10.76
N ARG A 294 8.33 -2.63 10.76
CA ARG A 294 9.05 -3.75 11.38
C ARG A 294 8.90 -3.76 12.90
N VAL A 295 9.03 -2.61 13.56
CA VAL A 295 8.90 -2.52 15.02
C VAL A 295 7.46 -2.82 15.44
N GLU A 296 6.48 -2.27 14.74
CA GLU A 296 5.06 -2.58 14.97
C GLU A 296 4.77 -4.06 14.75
N GLY A 297 5.34 -4.66 13.69
CA GLY A 297 5.21 -6.09 13.42
C GLY A 297 5.78 -6.92 14.56
N GLU A 298 6.99 -6.59 15.03
CA GLU A 298 7.63 -7.29 16.15
C GLU A 298 6.80 -7.19 17.44
N ILE A 299 6.26 -5.99 17.76
CA ILE A 299 5.34 -5.80 18.89
C ILE A 299 4.11 -6.70 18.74
N ALA A 300 3.44 -6.65 17.59
CA ALA A 300 2.23 -7.44 17.36
C ALA A 300 2.50 -8.96 17.49
N GLY A 301 3.64 -9.43 16.96
CA GLY A 301 4.02 -10.85 17.07
C GLY A 301 4.35 -11.29 18.50
N LEU A 302 5.01 -10.43 19.29
CA LEU A 302 5.28 -10.71 20.70
C LEU A 302 3.99 -10.76 21.51
N VAL A 303 3.10 -9.79 21.34
CA VAL A 303 1.84 -9.72 22.09
C VAL A 303 0.91 -10.88 21.71
N ALA A 304 0.75 -11.16 20.41
CA ALA A 304 -0.07 -12.27 19.92
C ALA A 304 0.46 -13.66 20.34
N SER A 305 1.75 -13.77 20.66
CA SER A 305 2.37 -15.01 21.16
C SER A 305 2.45 -15.10 22.69
N GLY A 306 1.78 -14.19 23.42
CA GLY A 306 1.72 -14.19 24.88
C GLY A 306 2.97 -13.63 25.56
N GLN A 307 3.66 -12.69 24.91
CA GLN A 307 4.90 -12.06 25.41
C GLN A 307 4.82 -10.53 25.49
N PRO A 308 3.76 -9.93 26.07
CA PRO A 308 3.58 -8.47 26.08
C PRO A 308 4.68 -7.73 26.83
N GLN A 309 5.35 -8.36 27.80
CA GLN A 309 6.47 -7.78 28.54
C GLN A 309 7.67 -7.49 27.65
N ASP A 310 7.93 -8.32 26.64
CA ASP A 310 9.07 -8.15 25.73
C ASP A 310 8.81 -7.02 24.73
N ALA A 311 7.53 -6.72 24.45
CA ALA A 311 7.14 -5.63 23.57
C ALA A 311 7.40 -4.24 24.18
N VAL A 312 7.47 -4.12 25.51
CA VAL A 312 7.68 -2.84 26.21
C VAL A 312 8.97 -2.16 25.77
N ALA A 313 10.04 -2.93 25.56
CA ALA A 313 11.33 -2.42 25.11
C ALA A 313 11.28 -1.79 23.70
N LEU A 314 10.32 -2.20 22.86
CA LEU A 314 10.18 -1.74 21.49
C LEU A 314 9.33 -0.48 21.35
N ILE A 315 8.56 -0.12 22.39
CA ILE A 315 7.65 1.03 22.37
C ILE A 315 8.39 2.34 22.08
N GLN A 316 9.55 2.56 22.72
CA GLN A 316 10.36 3.77 22.48
C GLN A 316 10.88 3.83 21.04
N GLN A 317 11.26 2.67 20.48
CA GLN A 317 11.71 2.58 19.10
C GLN A 317 10.57 2.85 18.11
N ARG A 318 9.36 2.34 18.40
CA ARG A 318 8.15 2.65 17.63
C ARG A 318 7.88 4.15 17.63
N ASP A 319 7.85 4.79 18.79
CA ASP A 319 7.56 6.22 18.92
C ASP A 319 8.61 7.07 18.19
N HIS A 320 9.88 6.66 18.22
CA HIS A 320 10.95 7.31 17.45
C HIS A 320 10.68 7.28 15.94
N TRP A 321 10.24 6.16 15.39
CA TRP A 321 9.92 6.04 13.97
C TRP A 321 8.57 6.67 13.60
N GLN A 322 7.60 6.68 14.52
CA GLN A 322 6.34 7.40 14.36
C GLN A 322 6.60 8.91 14.21
N ALA A 323 7.51 9.47 15.03
CA ALA A 323 7.89 10.88 14.90
C ALA A 323 8.53 11.21 13.53
N PHE A 324 9.25 10.27 12.93
CA PHE A 324 9.74 10.41 11.55
C PHE A 324 8.59 10.40 10.55
N ALA A 325 7.68 9.44 10.66
CA ALA A 325 6.50 9.30 9.82
C ALA A 325 5.63 10.57 9.83
N ASP A 326 5.37 11.13 11.01
CA ASP A 326 4.62 12.37 11.17
C ASP A 326 5.29 13.55 10.48
N ARG A 327 6.63 13.61 10.52
CA ARG A 327 7.42 14.65 9.84
C ARG A 327 7.33 14.51 8.32
N VAL A 328 7.40 13.29 7.79
CA VAL A 328 7.19 13.01 6.36
C VAL A 328 5.77 13.43 5.95
N ARG A 329 4.74 12.98 6.68
CA ARG A 329 3.34 13.34 6.40
C ARG A 329 3.14 14.85 6.35
N LYS A 330 3.73 15.60 7.28
CA LYS A 330 3.63 17.07 7.31
C LYS A 330 4.36 17.74 6.14
N ALA A 331 5.58 17.31 5.84
CA ALA A 331 6.41 17.94 4.82
C ALA A 331 5.90 17.71 3.39
N PHE A 332 5.26 16.56 3.17
CA PHE A 332 4.79 16.10 1.86
C PHE A 332 3.26 16.04 1.77
N ALA A 333 2.57 16.81 2.62
CA ALA A 333 1.11 16.97 2.52
C ALA A 333 0.72 17.50 1.14
N LEU A 334 -0.33 16.95 0.55
CA LEU A 334 -0.78 17.33 -0.79
C LEU A 334 -1.26 18.78 -0.82
N ASP A 335 -0.82 19.51 -1.85
CA ASP A 335 -1.32 20.82 -2.21
C ASP A 335 -2.78 20.67 -2.70
N PRO A 336 -3.74 21.41 -2.13
CA PRO A 336 -5.13 21.42 -2.59
C PRO A 336 -5.32 21.78 -4.07
N ALA A 337 -4.33 22.39 -4.72
CA ALA A 337 -4.33 22.57 -6.17
C ALA A 337 -4.33 21.24 -6.94
N LEU A 338 -3.65 20.20 -6.43
CA LEU A 338 -3.59 18.88 -7.07
C LEU A 338 -4.94 18.15 -7.04
N LEU A 339 -5.79 18.45 -6.06
CA LEU A 339 -7.16 17.93 -5.95
C LEU A 339 -8.13 18.58 -6.96
N ARG A 340 -7.67 19.58 -7.72
CA ARG A 340 -8.50 20.35 -8.67
C ARG A 340 -8.06 20.19 -10.12
N LEU A 341 -7.22 19.20 -10.41
CA LEU A 341 -6.69 18.98 -11.76
C LEU A 341 -7.70 18.31 -12.70
N ALA A 342 -8.61 17.49 -12.18
CA ALA A 342 -9.59 16.78 -12.98
C ALA A 342 -10.51 17.74 -13.76
N GLN A 343 -10.66 17.49 -15.05
CA GLN A 343 -11.61 18.17 -15.93
C GLN A 343 -12.87 17.32 -16.11
N ALA A 344 -13.91 17.89 -16.73
CA ALA A 344 -15.22 17.26 -16.87
C ALA A 344 -15.16 15.84 -17.48
N ASP A 345 -14.36 15.67 -18.51
CA ASP A 345 -14.14 14.44 -19.27
C ASP A 345 -13.07 13.51 -18.66
N THR A 346 -12.31 13.99 -17.67
CA THR A 346 -11.27 13.19 -17.03
C THR A 346 -11.88 11.98 -16.33
N LEU A 347 -11.45 10.77 -16.70
CA LEU A 347 -11.95 9.55 -16.08
C LEU A 347 -11.67 9.53 -14.58
N LEU A 348 -12.70 9.36 -13.74
CA LEU A 348 -12.54 9.05 -12.33
C LEU A 348 -12.44 7.54 -12.10
N CYS A 349 -13.29 6.75 -12.79
CA CYS A 349 -13.30 5.29 -12.67
C CYS A 349 -12.90 4.64 -13.99
N ARG A 350 -11.64 4.19 -14.09
CA ARG A 350 -11.12 3.50 -15.29
C ARG A 350 -11.75 2.14 -15.57
N CYS A 351 -12.37 1.50 -14.58
CA CYS A 351 -12.96 0.16 -14.79
C CYS A 351 -14.34 0.22 -15.45
N GLU A 352 -15.00 1.37 -15.39
CA GLU A 352 -16.38 1.58 -15.85
C GLU A 352 -16.46 2.84 -16.73
N ASP A 353 -15.31 3.36 -17.17
CA ASP A 353 -15.15 4.56 -18.00
C ASP A 353 -15.98 5.77 -17.55
N VAL A 354 -16.03 5.99 -16.22
CA VAL A 354 -16.83 7.07 -15.63
C VAL A 354 -16.04 8.37 -15.62
N PRO A 355 -16.49 9.43 -16.31
CA PRO A 355 -15.85 10.75 -16.28
C PRO A 355 -16.18 11.49 -14.98
N TYR A 356 -15.33 12.46 -14.61
CA TYR A 356 -15.46 13.27 -13.40
C TYR A 356 -16.81 14.01 -13.35
N ALA A 357 -17.27 14.56 -14.47
CA ALA A 357 -18.56 15.27 -14.54
C ALA A 357 -19.77 14.40 -14.17
N ALA A 358 -19.69 13.08 -14.36
CA ALA A 358 -20.78 12.18 -13.99
C ALA A 358 -20.98 12.06 -12.47
N VAL A 359 -19.97 12.45 -11.67
CA VAL A 359 -20.02 12.35 -10.20
C VAL A 359 -19.89 13.69 -9.47
N ALA A 360 -19.34 14.74 -10.09
CA ALA A 360 -18.97 15.98 -9.39
C ALA A 360 -20.15 16.70 -8.69
N GLY A 361 -21.39 16.44 -9.10
CA GLY A 361 -22.61 17.00 -8.48
C GLY A 361 -23.33 16.07 -7.50
N LYS A 362 -22.74 14.94 -7.13
CA LYS A 362 -23.37 13.93 -6.26
C LYS A 362 -23.12 14.26 -4.78
N ALA A 363 -24.04 13.87 -3.90
CA ALA A 363 -23.92 14.19 -2.47
C ALA A 363 -22.93 13.26 -1.75
N HIS A 364 -22.89 12.00 -2.13
CA HIS A 364 -22.06 10.99 -1.48
C HIS A 364 -21.75 9.79 -2.39
N TRP A 365 -20.77 8.98 -1.98
CA TRP A 365 -20.27 7.83 -2.73
C TRP A 365 -21.36 6.89 -3.25
N THR A 366 -22.35 6.55 -2.43
CA THR A 366 -23.43 5.62 -2.83
C THR A 366 -24.26 6.16 -3.99
N GLU A 367 -24.54 7.46 -4.01
CA GLU A 367 -25.31 8.08 -5.09
C GLU A 367 -24.49 8.09 -6.37
N ALA A 368 -23.23 8.53 -6.30
CA ALA A 368 -22.31 8.49 -7.42
C ALA A 368 -22.20 7.08 -8.01
N LYS A 369 -22.05 6.06 -7.16
CA LYS A 369 -21.97 4.66 -7.56
C LYS A 369 -23.24 4.18 -8.27
N LEU A 370 -24.43 4.44 -7.73
CA LEU A 370 -25.69 3.97 -8.32
C LEU A 370 -26.01 4.67 -9.64
N HIS A 371 -25.69 5.96 -9.77
CA HIS A 371 -26.01 6.74 -10.98
C HIS A 371 -24.99 6.56 -12.11
N SER A 372 -23.72 6.32 -11.79
CA SER A 372 -22.63 6.31 -12.78
C SER A 372 -21.92 4.97 -12.92
N ARG A 373 -22.21 4.01 -12.03
CA ARG A 373 -21.49 2.74 -11.88
C ARG A 373 -20.06 2.86 -11.34
N CYS A 374 -19.61 4.05 -10.92
CA CYS A 374 -18.25 4.20 -10.38
C CYS A 374 -18.00 3.24 -9.21
N GLY A 375 -16.89 2.51 -9.27
CA GLY A 375 -16.54 1.51 -8.25
C GLY A 375 -17.34 0.21 -8.29
N MET A 376 -18.03 -0.08 -9.40
CA MET A 376 -18.66 -1.39 -9.66
C MET A 376 -17.80 -2.36 -10.49
N GLY A 377 -16.74 -1.87 -11.15
CA GLY A 377 -15.89 -2.71 -11.98
C GLY A 377 -14.93 -3.62 -11.21
N ALA A 378 -14.00 -4.28 -11.91
CA ALA A 378 -13.15 -5.34 -11.34
C ALA A 378 -12.33 -4.92 -10.10
N CYS A 379 -11.97 -3.63 -9.98
CA CYS A 379 -11.27 -3.13 -8.80
C CYS A 379 -12.16 -2.95 -7.55
N GLN A 380 -13.49 -3.03 -7.70
CA GLN A 380 -14.50 -2.81 -6.66
C GLN A 380 -14.33 -1.47 -5.92
N GLY A 381 -13.95 -0.42 -6.66
CA GLY A 381 -13.79 0.92 -6.11
C GLY A 381 -12.47 1.18 -5.40
N ARG A 382 -11.55 0.22 -5.31
CA ARG A 382 -10.25 0.40 -4.60
C ARG A 382 -9.44 1.63 -5.03
N ILE A 383 -9.61 2.07 -6.28
CA ILE A 383 -8.92 3.23 -6.87
C ILE A 383 -9.82 4.48 -6.87
N CYS A 384 -11.00 4.40 -7.49
CA CYS A 384 -11.85 5.58 -7.65
C CYS A 384 -12.54 6.01 -6.36
N ALA A 385 -12.79 5.11 -5.40
CA ALA A 385 -13.34 5.48 -4.09
C ALA A 385 -12.32 6.27 -3.25
N THR A 386 -11.03 5.89 -3.31
CA THR A 386 -9.98 6.67 -2.63
C THR A 386 -9.74 8.02 -3.27
N ALA A 387 -9.83 8.10 -4.61
CA ALA A 387 -9.81 9.37 -5.30
C ALA A 387 -11.02 10.24 -4.88
N ALA A 388 -12.23 9.67 -4.87
CA ALA A 388 -13.44 10.38 -4.47
C ALA A 388 -13.40 10.85 -3.00
N GLN A 389 -12.81 10.05 -2.10
CA GLN A 389 -12.57 10.47 -0.72
C GLN A 389 -11.65 11.70 -0.66
N ALA A 390 -10.55 11.70 -1.42
CA ALA A 390 -9.62 12.83 -1.46
C ALA A 390 -10.24 14.09 -2.12
N LEU A 391 -11.04 13.91 -3.17
CA LEU A 391 -11.62 15.00 -3.96
C LEU A 391 -12.87 15.62 -3.33
N PHE A 392 -13.72 14.78 -2.73
CA PHE A 392 -15.06 15.17 -2.28
C PHE A 392 -15.30 14.94 -0.78
N GLY A 393 -14.35 14.33 -0.06
CA GLY A 393 -14.53 13.96 1.34
C GLY A 393 -15.51 12.82 1.57
N TRP A 394 -15.89 12.07 0.53
CA TRP A 394 -16.86 10.98 0.67
C TRP A 394 -16.26 9.76 1.36
N THR A 395 -16.97 9.27 2.37
CA THR A 395 -16.62 8.02 3.05
C THR A 395 -17.19 6.83 2.27
N PRO A 396 -16.35 5.91 1.75
CA PRO A 396 -16.84 4.69 1.14
C PRO A 396 -17.47 3.76 2.20
N PRO A 397 -18.50 2.97 1.83
CA PRO A 397 -19.11 2.02 2.74
C PRO A 397 -18.14 0.88 3.07
N THR A 398 -18.41 0.19 4.19
CA THR A 398 -17.69 -1.01 4.59
C THR A 398 -17.68 -2.05 3.45
N PRO A 399 -16.51 -2.61 3.10
CA PRO A 399 -16.42 -3.66 2.10
C PRO A 399 -17.28 -4.87 2.44
N ARG A 400 -17.98 -5.39 1.43
CA ARG A 400 -18.80 -6.60 1.56
C ARG A 400 -18.04 -7.80 1.03
N ALA A 401 -18.36 -8.98 1.57
CA ALA A 401 -17.86 -10.23 1.01
C ALA A 401 -18.50 -10.49 -0.37
N PRO A 402 -17.75 -11.08 -1.32
CA PRO A 402 -16.31 -11.36 -1.23
C PRO A 402 -15.47 -10.09 -1.42
N LEU A 403 -14.40 -9.94 -0.63
CA LEU A 403 -13.47 -8.80 -0.63
C LEU A 403 -12.66 -8.69 -1.93
N VAL A 404 -12.48 -9.82 -2.61
CA VAL A 404 -11.88 -9.93 -3.93
C VAL A 404 -12.75 -10.84 -4.79
N PRO A 405 -12.72 -10.70 -6.12
CA PRO A 405 -13.33 -11.70 -7.00
C PRO A 405 -12.79 -13.10 -6.66
N ALA A 406 -13.71 -14.04 -6.46
CA ALA A 406 -13.43 -15.41 -6.06
C ALA A 406 -14.21 -16.39 -6.94
N ARG A 407 -13.71 -17.62 -7.03
CA ARG A 407 -14.37 -18.71 -7.75
C ARG A 407 -15.64 -19.13 -7.00
N ILE A 408 -16.65 -19.59 -7.73
CA ILE A 408 -17.90 -20.09 -7.14
C ILE A 408 -17.61 -21.24 -6.17
N GLU A 409 -16.71 -22.16 -6.54
CA GLU A 409 -16.28 -23.29 -5.68
C GLU A 409 -15.71 -22.84 -4.32
N THR A 410 -15.02 -21.69 -4.29
CA THR A 410 -14.47 -21.11 -3.06
C THR A 410 -15.60 -20.66 -2.14
N LEU A 411 -16.64 -20.04 -2.68
CA LEU A 411 -17.79 -19.57 -1.90
C LEU A 411 -18.63 -20.75 -1.37
N LEU A 412 -18.70 -21.86 -2.11
CA LEU A 412 -19.39 -23.07 -1.66
C LEU A 412 -18.70 -23.71 -0.44
N LEU A 413 -17.38 -23.58 -0.31
CA LEU A 413 -16.65 -24.07 0.86
C LEU A 413 -17.10 -23.35 2.14
N GLN A 414 -17.41 -22.05 2.07
CA GLN A 414 -17.91 -21.27 3.20
C GLN A 414 -19.29 -21.76 3.68
N SER A 415 -20.18 -22.13 2.75
CA SER A 415 -21.54 -22.62 3.07
C SER A 415 -21.55 -23.98 3.76
N SER A 416 -20.43 -24.71 3.78
CA SER A 416 -20.31 -26.00 4.45
C SER A 416 -20.04 -25.92 5.96
N MET A 417 -19.86 -24.71 6.52
CA MET A 417 -19.70 -24.51 7.96
C MET A 417 -21.06 -24.32 8.65
N PRO A 418 -21.31 -24.96 9.81
CA PRO A 418 -22.53 -24.72 10.57
C PRO A 418 -22.61 -23.25 10.98
N ALA A 419 -23.79 -22.65 10.85
CA ALA A 419 -24.03 -21.28 11.30
C ALA A 419 -23.67 -21.17 12.78
N VAL A 420 -22.74 -20.26 13.11
CA VAL A 420 -22.44 -19.91 14.49
C VAL A 420 -23.69 -19.23 15.05
N LYS A 421 -24.35 -19.87 16.02
CA LYS A 421 -25.48 -19.30 16.76
C LYS A 421 -25.05 -18.11 17.60
#